data_AF-A0A945U9M4-F1
#
_entry.id   AF-A0A945U9M4-F1
#
_cell.length_a   1.000
_cell.length_b   1.000
_cell.length_c   1.000
_cell.angle_alpha   90.00
_cell.angle_beta   90.00
_cell.angle_gamma   90.00
#
_symmetry.space_group_name_H-M   'P 1'
#
loop_
_entity.id
_entity.type
_entity.pdbx_description
1 polymer ?
#
loop_
_entity_poly.entity_id
_entity_poly.type
_entity_poly.pdbx_seq_one_letter_code
_entity_poly.pdbx_strand_id
1 'polypeptide(L)'
;MSLREITVLTDIALITCIVQRGLADTIIQAAREAGAQGATVHFARGMGVRERLGILGVAVEVEKEVVDIVVSKEQVERVFERMYLAGNLDTPGMGIMYITPLEKAATYIPPDVLGKFVDDANKTDEKKP
;
A
#
# COMPACT_ATOMS: atom_id res chain seq x y z
N MET A 1 24.08 13.27 26.59
CA MET A 1 23.37 12.40 25.63
C MET A 1 22.67 13.32 24.64
N SER A 2 22.94 13.24 23.34
CA SER A 2 22.15 14.02 22.37
C SER A 2 20.75 13.41 22.31
N LEU A 3 19.72 14.26 22.33
CA LEU A 3 18.36 13.83 22.08
C LEU A 3 18.28 13.33 20.64
N ARG A 4 17.75 12.11 20.45
CA ARG A 4 17.44 11.59 19.12
C ARG A 4 16.00 11.98 18.81
N GLU A 5 15.81 12.80 17.79
CA GLU A 5 14.48 13.17 17.31
C GLU A 5 13.97 12.15 16.29
N ILE A 6 12.66 11.93 16.28
CA ILE A 6 11.98 11.09 15.29
C ILE A 6 11.17 12.00 14.37
N THR A 7 11.26 11.79 13.06
CA THR A 7 10.34 12.39 12.10
C THR A 7 9.18 11.43 11.86
N VAL A 8 7.96 11.94 11.97
CA VAL A 8 6.73 11.17 11.75
C VAL A 8 6.00 11.66 10.51
N LEU A 9 5.48 10.71 9.74
CA LEU A 9 4.56 10.94 8.63
C LEU A 9 3.13 10.78 9.15
N THR A 10 2.29 11.77 8.90
CA THR A 10 0.85 11.75 9.21
C THR A 10 0.03 11.86 7.91
N ASP A 11 -1.30 11.74 8.01
CA ASP A 11 -2.20 11.83 6.85
C ASP A 11 -1.90 10.83 5.72
N ILE A 12 -1.58 9.61 6.17
CA ILE A 12 -1.29 8.46 5.33
C ILE A 12 -2.30 7.34 5.58
N ALA A 13 -2.36 6.42 4.63
CA ALA A 13 -3.13 5.19 4.72
C ALA A 13 -2.30 4.03 4.16
N LEU A 14 -2.60 2.82 4.63
CA LEU A 14 -2.05 1.57 4.10
C LEU A 14 -3.10 0.91 3.21
N ILE A 15 -2.75 0.69 1.94
CA ILE A 15 -3.50 -0.20 1.04
C ILE A 15 -2.86 -1.58 1.16
N THR A 16 -3.66 -2.59 1.51
CA THR A 16 -3.25 -3.99 1.51
C THR A 16 -4.04 -4.75 0.45
N CYS A 17 -3.32 -5.37 -0.48
CA CYS A 17 -3.89 -6.17 -1.56
C CYS A 17 -3.39 -7.62 -1.44
N ILE A 18 -4.30 -8.58 -1.35
CA ILE A 18 -4.00 -10.01 -1.22
C ILE A 18 -4.50 -10.72 -2.46
N VAL A 19 -3.57 -11.26 -3.26
CA VAL A 19 -3.86 -11.84 -4.57
C VAL A 19 -3.18 -13.19 -4.75
N GLN A 20 -3.52 -13.89 -5.83
CA GLN A 20 -2.80 -15.11 -6.24
C GLN A 20 -1.35 -14.77 -6.58
N ARG A 21 -0.46 -15.73 -6.33
CA ARG A 21 0.97 -15.59 -6.60
C ARG A 21 1.23 -15.30 -8.09
N GLY A 22 2.12 -14.36 -8.38
CA GLY A 22 2.46 -13.91 -9.73
C GLY A 22 1.69 -12.67 -10.21
N LEU A 23 0.76 -12.14 -9.41
CA LEU A 23 0.02 -10.91 -9.75
C LEU A 23 0.58 -9.65 -9.07
N ALA A 24 1.45 -9.79 -8.06
CA ALA A 24 1.95 -8.64 -7.31
C ALA A 24 2.64 -7.60 -8.19
N ASP A 25 3.52 -8.01 -9.10
CA ASP A 25 4.30 -7.07 -9.94
C ASP A 25 3.41 -6.20 -10.82
N THR A 26 2.36 -6.77 -11.41
CA THR A 26 1.37 -6.03 -12.22
C THR A 26 0.65 -4.97 -11.38
N ILE A 27 0.25 -5.32 -10.17
CA ILE A 27 -0.45 -4.41 -9.25
C ILE A 27 0.49 -3.31 -8.76
N ILE A 28 1.74 -3.64 -8.44
CA ILE A 28 2.76 -2.68 -8.00
C ILE A 28 3.07 -1.69 -9.12
N GLN A 29 3.15 -2.16 -10.37
CA GLN A 29 3.37 -1.30 -11.52
C GLN A 29 2.21 -0.31 -11.69
N ALA A 30 0.96 -0.77 -11.60
CA ALA A 30 -0.21 0.11 -11.64
C ALA A 30 -0.23 1.13 -10.49
N ALA A 31 0.16 0.71 -9.29
CA ALA A 31 0.27 1.61 -8.13
C ALA A 31 1.33 2.69 -8.36
N ARG A 32 2.50 2.33 -8.92
CA ARG A 32 3.58 3.27 -9.25
C ARG A 32 3.15 4.28 -10.30
N GLU A 33 2.46 3.84 -11.34
CA GLU A 33 1.87 4.74 -12.35
C GLU A 33 0.82 5.69 -11.75
N ALA A 34 0.14 5.26 -10.68
CA ALA A 34 -0.78 6.08 -9.90
C ALA A 34 -0.09 6.97 -8.84
N GLY A 35 1.24 6.97 -8.77
CA GLY A 35 2.04 7.85 -7.90
C GLY A 35 2.58 7.21 -6.62
N ALA A 36 2.29 5.94 -6.35
CA ALA A 36 2.85 5.24 -5.21
C ALA A 36 4.37 5.15 -5.31
N GLN A 37 5.07 5.45 -4.21
CA GLN A 37 6.54 5.53 -4.20
C GLN A 37 7.22 4.18 -3.89
N GLY A 38 6.49 3.25 -3.27
CA GLY A 38 7.04 1.97 -2.84
C GLY A 38 5.96 0.98 -2.50
N ALA A 39 6.36 -0.29 -2.41
CA ALA A 39 5.52 -1.39 -2.00
C ALA A 39 6.36 -2.39 -1.21
N THR A 40 5.76 -2.99 -0.19
CA THR A 40 6.30 -4.17 0.50
C THR A 40 5.52 -5.38 0.02
N VAL A 41 6.23 -6.46 -0.31
CA VAL A 41 5.61 -7.71 -0.77
C VAL A 41 6.05 -8.85 0.12
N HIS A 42 5.10 -9.69 0.52
CA HIS A 42 5.39 -10.93 1.23
C HIS A 42 4.44 -12.05 0.81
N PHE A 43 4.90 -13.29 0.98
CA PHE A 43 4.08 -14.47 0.68
C PHE A 43 3.17 -14.80 1.83
N ALA A 44 1.94 -15.20 1.50
CA ALA A 44 0.97 -15.68 2.46
C ALA A 44 0.31 -16.97 1.95
N ARG A 45 -0.44 -17.62 2.83
CA ARG A 45 -1.32 -18.74 2.48
C ARG A 45 -2.74 -18.36 2.80
N GLY A 46 -3.60 -18.36 1.78
CA GLY A 46 -5.03 -18.14 1.94
C GLY A 46 -5.75 -19.46 2.18
N MET A 47 -6.70 -19.46 3.12
CA MET A 47 -7.65 -20.55 3.33
C MET A 47 -9.07 -20.01 3.16
N GLY A 48 -9.98 -20.79 2.59
CA GLY A 48 -11.29 -20.27 2.19
C GLY A 48 -12.35 -21.31 1.90
N VAL A 49 -13.55 -20.85 1.52
CA VAL A 49 -14.73 -21.72 1.30
C VAL A 49 -14.46 -22.78 0.22
N ARG A 50 -13.61 -22.48 -0.77
CA ARG A 50 -13.28 -23.40 -1.88
C ARG A 50 -12.47 -24.62 -1.43
N GLU A 51 -11.74 -24.55 -0.31
CA GLU A 51 -11.05 -25.72 0.25
C GLU A 51 -12.03 -26.77 0.82
N ARG A 52 -13.28 -26.36 1.12
CA ARG A 52 -14.34 -27.28 1.56
C ARG A 52 -14.93 -28.12 0.42
N LEU A 53 -14.48 -27.95 -0.83
CA LEU A 53 -14.97 -28.67 -2.00
C LEU A 53 -14.35 -30.08 -2.18
N GLY A 54 -13.60 -30.58 -1.20
CA GLY A 54 -13.02 -31.94 -1.24
C GLY A 54 -11.92 -32.05 -2.30
N ILE A 55 -12.00 -33.06 -3.18
CA ILE A 55 -11.01 -33.30 -4.26
C ILE A 55 -10.86 -32.06 -5.18
N LEU A 56 -11.94 -31.30 -5.40
CA LEU A 56 -11.91 -30.04 -6.16
C LEU A 56 -11.13 -28.92 -5.45
N GLY A 57 -10.98 -29.00 -4.13
CA GLY A 57 -10.19 -28.07 -3.32
C GLY A 57 -8.67 -28.23 -3.53
N VAL A 58 -8.19 -29.38 -4.00
CA VAL A 58 -6.76 -29.64 -4.26
C VAL A 58 -6.23 -28.78 -5.40
N ALA A 59 -7.09 -28.39 -6.35
CA ALA A 59 -6.73 -27.50 -7.45
C ALA A 59 -6.73 -26.01 -7.07
N VAL A 60 -7.06 -25.65 -5.83
CA VAL A 60 -7.12 -24.25 -5.39
C VAL A 60 -5.72 -23.78 -5.01
N GLU A 61 -5.26 -22.72 -5.68
CA GLU A 61 -4.03 -22.02 -5.33
C GLU A 61 -4.14 -21.43 -3.92
N VAL A 62 -3.43 -22.06 -2.97
CA VAL A 62 -3.37 -21.61 -1.57
C VAL A 62 -2.33 -20.52 -1.38
N GLU A 63 -1.32 -20.46 -2.24
CA GLU A 63 -0.28 -19.44 -2.18
C GLU A 63 -0.81 -18.08 -2.63
N LYS A 64 -0.42 -17.06 -1.88
CA LYS A 64 -0.81 -15.67 -2.08
C LYS A 64 0.41 -14.78 -2.03
N GLU A 65 0.30 -13.66 -2.71
CA GLU A 65 1.16 -12.50 -2.50
C GLU A 65 0.34 -11.41 -1.83
N VAL A 66 0.92 -10.80 -0.81
CA VAL A 66 0.37 -9.64 -0.11
C VAL A 66 1.21 -8.44 -0.49
N VAL A 67 0.56 -7.42 -1.04
CA VAL A 67 1.15 -6.15 -1.45
C VAL A 67 0.66 -5.07 -0.49
N ASP A 68 1.60 -4.47 0.23
CA ASP A 68 1.37 -3.39 1.18
C ASP A 68 1.96 -2.08 0.64
N ILE A 69 1.12 -1.05 0.52
CA ILE A 69 1.50 0.26 -0.03
C ILE A 69 1.03 1.35 0.92
N VAL A 70 1.98 2.12 1.45
CA VAL A 70 1.69 3.34 2.23
C VAL A 70 1.62 4.53 1.28
N VAL A 71 0.52 5.26 1.31
CA VAL A 71 0.24 6.43 0.45
C VAL A 71 -0.32 7.58 1.27
N SER A 72 -0.21 8.81 0.75
CA SER A 72 -0.91 9.95 1.33
C SER A 72 -2.43 9.81 1.14
N LYS A 73 -3.22 10.40 2.04
CA LYS A 73 -4.68 10.44 1.93
C LYS A 73 -5.17 11.00 0.59
N GLU A 74 -4.43 11.95 0.01
CA GLU A 74 -4.77 12.54 -1.29
C GLU A 74 -4.65 11.55 -2.46
N GLN A 75 -3.78 10.55 -2.32
CA GLN A 75 -3.50 9.56 -3.37
C GLN A 75 -4.28 8.26 -3.18
N VAL A 76 -4.83 8.01 -1.98
CA VAL A 76 -5.33 6.68 -1.59
C VAL A 76 -6.38 6.15 -2.56
N GLU A 77 -7.38 6.96 -2.92
CA GLU A 77 -8.47 6.54 -3.81
C GLU A 77 -7.96 6.18 -5.21
N ARG A 78 -7.12 7.05 -5.79
CA ARG A 78 -6.57 6.84 -7.12
C ARG A 78 -5.68 5.59 -7.16
N VAL A 79 -4.82 5.40 -6.15
CA VAL A 79 -3.93 4.23 -6.11
C VAL A 79 -4.75 2.96 -5.90
N PHE A 80 -5.74 2.99 -5.01
CA PHE A 80 -6.64 1.87 -4.75
C PHE A 80 -7.39 1.44 -6.01
N GLU A 81 -8.02 2.36 -6.74
CA GLU A 81 -8.74 2.05 -7.97
C GLU A 81 -7.82 1.41 -9.03
N ARG A 82 -6.62 1.96 -9.22
CA ARG A 82 -5.66 1.45 -10.22
C ARG A 82 -5.15 0.07 -9.87
N MET A 83 -4.87 -0.19 -8.60
CA MET A 83 -4.54 -1.54 -8.11
C MET A 83 -5.70 -2.51 -8.28
N TYR A 84 -6.93 -2.08 -7.97
CA TYR A 84 -8.13 -2.90 -8.05
C TYR A 84 -8.35 -3.47 -9.45
N LEU A 85 -8.30 -2.59 -10.44
CA LEU A 85 -8.47 -2.94 -11.85
C LEU A 85 -7.29 -3.78 -12.37
N ALA A 86 -6.05 -3.43 -12.01
CA ALA A 86 -4.87 -4.20 -12.43
C ALA A 86 -4.86 -5.63 -11.88
N GLY A 87 -5.42 -5.85 -10.69
CA GLY A 87 -5.58 -7.17 -10.07
C GLY A 87 -6.81 -7.95 -10.53
N ASN A 88 -7.66 -7.40 -11.40
CA ASN A 88 -8.97 -7.95 -11.78
C ASN A 88 -9.81 -8.34 -10.55
N LEU A 89 -9.80 -7.51 -9.50
CA LEU A 89 -10.47 -7.82 -8.23
C LEU A 89 -12.01 -7.75 -8.32
N ASP A 90 -12.55 -7.33 -9.46
CA ASP A 90 -13.95 -7.46 -9.87
C ASP A 90 -14.33 -8.86 -10.33
N THR A 91 -13.35 -9.75 -10.50
CA THR A 91 -13.55 -11.14 -10.93
C THR A 91 -13.51 -12.11 -9.74
N PRO A 92 -14.45 -13.09 -9.66
CA PRO A 92 -14.49 -14.05 -8.55
C PRO A 92 -13.17 -14.80 -8.32
N GLY A 93 -12.65 -14.72 -7.10
CA GLY A 93 -11.47 -15.49 -6.66
C GLY A 93 -10.11 -14.84 -6.98
N MET A 94 -10.09 -13.59 -7.43
CA MET A 94 -8.86 -12.86 -7.73
C MET A 94 -8.16 -12.27 -6.49
N GLY A 95 -8.86 -12.12 -5.37
CA GLY A 95 -8.26 -11.68 -4.13
C GLY A 95 -9.18 -10.81 -3.29
N ILE A 96 -8.58 -10.08 -2.35
CA ILE A 96 -9.23 -9.03 -1.57
C ILE A 96 -8.30 -7.83 -1.46
N MET A 97 -8.85 -6.64 -1.31
CA MET A 97 -8.07 -5.43 -1.06
C MET A 97 -8.83 -4.50 -0.13
N TYR A 98 -8.12 -3.88 0.80
CA TYR A 98 -8.69 -3.00 1.80
C TYR A 98 -7.73 -1.87 2.18
N ILE A 99 -8.29 -0.83 2.79
CA ILE A 99 -7.55 0.33 3.30
C ILE A 99 -7.54 0.27 4.82
N THR A 100 -6.37 0.41 5.42
CA THR A 100 -6.19 0.58 6.86
C THR A 100 -5.78 2.03 7.15
N PRO A 101 -6.55 2.80 7.93
CA PRO A 101 -6.13 4.11 8.41
C PRO A 101 -4.87 4.00 9.26
N LEU A 102 -3.88 4.86 9.01
CA LEU A 102 -2.66 4.93 9.81
C LEU A 102 -2.62 6.24 10.60
N GLU A 103 -2.32 6.16 11.90
CA GLU A 103 -2.12 7.36 12.72
C GLU A 103 -0.79 8.06 12.39
N LYS A 104 0.28 7.27 12.25
CA LYS A 104 1.62 7.75 11.93
C LYS A 104 2.51 6.63 11.40
N ALA A 105 3.53 7.01 10.64
CA ALA A 105 4.68 6.16 10.29
C ALA A 105 5.99 6.90 10.56
N ALA A 106 7.10 6.18 10.69
CA ALA A 106 8.42 6.77 10.85
C ALA A 106 9.45 5.97 10.04
N THR A 107 10.36 6.67 9.39
CA THR A 107 11.48 6.08 8.64
C THR A 107 12.65 7.05 8.65
N TYR A 108 13.83 6.57 8.21
CA TYR A 108 14.94 7.46 7.95
C TYR A 108 14.62 8.34 6.73
N ILE A 109 14.61 9.65 6.96
CA ILE A 109 14.46 10.65 5.90
C ILE A 109 15.81 11.37 5.79
N PRO A 110 16.47 11.34 4.61
CA PRO A 110 17.70 12.08 4.40
C PRO A 110 17.51 13.58 4.73
N PRO A 111 18.48 14.24 5.40
CA PRO A 111 18.33 15.63 5.83
C PRO A 111 18.02 16.61 4.69
N ASP A 112 18.56 16.36 3.49
CA ASP A 112 18.34 17.16 2.28
C ASP A 112 16.90 17.03 1.73
N VAL A 113 16.25 15.90 1.99
CA VAL A 113 14.84 15.69 1.66
C VAL A 113 13.96 16.40 2.69
N LEU A 114 14.28 16.28 3.98
CA LEU A 114 13.53 16.93 5.05
C LEU A 114 13.54 18.45 4.92
N GLY A 115 14.69 19.05 4.59
CA GLY A 115 14.81 20.51 4.40
C GLY A 115 13.82 21.07 3.38
N LYS A 116 13.60 20.38 2.27
CA LYS A 116 12.65 20.81 1.22
C LYS A 116 11.20 20.90 1.74
N PHE A 117 10.79 19.97 2.60
CA PHE A 117 9.43 19.95 3.14
C PHE A 117 9.22 20.98 4.24
N VAL A 118 10.22 21.24 5.07
CA VAL A 118 10.16 22.30 6.10
C VAL A 118 10.09 23.68 5.44
N ASP A 119 10.87 23.90 4.38
CA ASP A 119 10.86 25.17 3.65
C ASP A 119 9.52 25.43 2.94
N ASP A 120 8.87 24.38 2.42
CA ASP A 120 7.59 24.51 1.74
C ASP A 120 6.41 24.67 2.74
N ALA A 121 6.48 24.07 3.93
CA ALA A 121 5.53 24.33 5.00
C ALA A 121 5.58 25.80 5.45
N ASN A 122 6.79 26.35 5.67
CA ASN A 122 6.97 27.74 6.11
C ASN A 122 6.46 28.76 5.06
N LYS A 123 6.64 28.49 3.75
CA LYS A 123 6.09 29.35 2.68
C LYS A 123 4.57 29.32 2.57
N THR A 124 3.94 28.24 3.03
CA THR A 124 2.48 28.08 2.98
C THR A 124 1.81 28.86 4.12
N ASP A 125 2.46 28.94 5.29
CA ASP A 125 2.00 29.76 6.42
C ASP A 125 2.16 31.27 6.19
N GLU A 126 3.21 31.73 5.50
CA GLU A 126 3.40 33.15 5.16
C GLU A 126 2.39 33.70 4.13
N LYS A 127 1.67 32.84 3.41
CA LYS A 127 0.66 33.25 2.40
C LYS A 127 -0.77 33.31 2.92
N LYS A 128 -1.00 33.10 4.21
CA LYS A 128 -2.32 33.21 4.82
C LYS A 128 -2.58 34.69 5.21
N PRO A 129 -3.61 35.35 4.66
CA PRO A 129 -3.92 36.75 4.99
C PRO A 129 -4.43 36.92 6.41
#